data_AF-A0A522AYK8-F1
#
_entry.id   AF-A0A522AYK8-F1
#
_cell.length_a   1.000
_cell.length_b   1.000
_cell.length_c   1.000
_cell.angle_alpha   90.00
_cell.angle_beta   90.00
_cell.angle_gamma   90.00
#
_symmetry.space_group_name_H-M   'P 1'
#
loop_
_entity.id
_entity.type
_entity.pdbx_description
1 polymer ?
#
loop_
_entity_poly.entity_id
_entity_poly.type
_entity_poly.pdbx_seq_one_letter_code
_entity_poly.pdbx_strand_id
1 'polypeptide(L)'
;MPGLRAAFARRYQQWLDRRLPPVPSCRLENRRLFIFPSGAGALYGALLVVLWLTATNFENNLVFGLTFLLAGLFVIAIFHTYGNLHGLEIVPLRAGTGFAGQDVDFVLEIRNDGRRPRESIRLSYAGGETREIHLGAGERHRVRLPAPAGQRGWLDPGRLTIASVYPVGLLRVWSHVRLDSRALVYPR
;
A
#
# COMPACT_ATOMS: atom_id res chain seq x y z
N MET A 1 23.40 26.95 -16.25
CA MET A 1 22.36 27.69 -15.50
C MET A 1 21.35 26.74 -14.85
N PRO A 2 21.63 26.11 -13.69
CA PRO A 2 20.76 25.08 -13.07
C PRO A 2 19.93 25.55 -11.86
N GLY A 3 20.10 26.79 -11.38
CA GLY A 3 19.60 27.21 -10.05
C GLY A 3 18.09 27.45 -9.93
N LEU A 4 17.39 27.82 -11.00
CA LEU A 4 16.00 28.27 -10.93
C LEU A 4 14.99 27.12 -10.73
N ARG A 5 15.25 25.93 -11.29
CA ARG A 5 14.38 24.75 -11.11
C ARG A 5 14.46 24.16 -9.69
N ALA A 6 15.64 24.19 -9.09
CA ALA A 6 15.86 23.69 -7.72
C ALA A 6 15.19 24.58 -6.66
N ALA A 7 15.20 25.90 -6.86
CA ALA A 7 14.54 26.85 -5.97
C ALA A 7 13.01 26.69 -5.99
N PHE A 8 12.42 26.45 -7.17
CA PHE A 8 10.99 26.23 -7.32
C PHE A 8 10.54 24.90 -6.69
N ALA A 9 11.31 23.83 -6.89
CA ALA A 9 11.06 22.53 -6.26
C ALA A 9 11.13 22.59 -4.72
N ARG A 10 12.08 23.33 -4.15
CA ARG A 10 12.19 23.53 -2.68
C ARG A 10 11.01 24.31 -2.11
N ARG A 11 10.55 25.35 -2.80
CA ARG A 11 9.42 26.18 -2.36
C ARG A 11 8.08 25.44 -2.50
N TYR A 12 7.96 24.56 -3.49
CA TYR A 12 6.84 23.63 -3.63
C TYR A 12 6.85 22.55 -2.53
N GLN A 13 8.01 21.97 -2.21
CA GLN A 13 8.16 21.03 -1.08
C GLN A 13 7.84 21.69 0.27
N GLN A 14 8.33 22.91 0.53
CA GLN A 14 8.01 23.66 1.75
C GLN A 14 6.52 24.04 1.85
N TRP A 15 5.85 24.29 0.73
CA TRP A 15 4.40 24.53 0.70
C TRP A 15 3.60 23.23 0.94
N LEU A 16 4.07 22.10 0.42
CA LEU A 16 3.46 20.78 0.68
C LEU A 16 3.66 20.32 2.14
N ASP A 17 4.84 20.52 2.71
CA ASP A 17 5.15 20.18 4.10
C ASP A 17 4.35 21.03 5.11
N ARG A 18 3.92 22.24 4.71
CA ARG A 18 3.02 23.08 5.51
C ARG A 18 1.54 22.66 5.45
N ARG A 19 1.13 21.88 4.43
CA ARG A 19 -0.29 21.54 4.19
C ARG A 19 -0.68 20.11 4.56
N LEU A 20 0.29 19.22 4.81
CA LEU A 20 0.03 17.88 5.35
C LEU A 20 0.66 17.76 6.73
N PRO A 21 -0.05 18.16 7.81
CA PRO A 21 0.46 17.95 9.16
C PRO A 21 0.73 16.46 9.35
N PRO A 22 1.93 16.11 9.81
CA PRO A 22 2.30 14.72 9.93
C PRO A 22 1.48 14.12 11.08
N VAL A 23 0.75 13.04 10.79
CA VAL A 23 -0.33 12.55 11.65
C VAL A 23 0.23 11.47 12.59
N PRO A 24 -0.07 11.54 13.89
CA PRO A 24 0.46 10.59 14.88
C PRO A 24 -0.05 9.16 14.70
N SER A 25 -1.20 8.96 14.06
CA SER A 25 -1.65 7.67 13.56
C SER A 25 -2.51 7.85 12.31
N CYS A 26 -2.51 6.86 11.42
CA CYS A 26 -3.34 6.90 10.23
C CYS A 26 -4.20 5.65 10.16
N ARG A 27 -5.51 5.83 10.14
CA ARG A 27 -6.46 4.77 9.81
C ARG A 27 -6.70 4.72 8.30
N LEU A 28 -6.65 3.53 7.73
CA LEU A 28 -6.93 3.30 6.31
C LEU A 28 -8.45 3.32 6.07
N GLU A 29 -8.95 4.50 5.73
CA GLU A 29 -10.35 4.76 5.38
C GLU A 29 -10.58 4.73 3.85
N ASN A 30 -11.84 4.65 3.43
CA ASN A 30 -12.26 4.46 2.03
C ASN A 30 -11.59 5.41 1.04
N ARG A 31 -11.44 6.69 1.40
CA ARG A 31 -10.90 7.73 0.51
C ARG A 31 -9.42 7.58 0.20
N ARG A 32 -8.72 6.65 0.89
CA ARG A 32 -7.26 6.45 0.77
C ARG A 32 -6.90 5.11 0.14
N LEU A 33 -7.88 4.28 -0.19
CA LEU A 33 -7.67 2.96 -0.77
C LEU A 33 -7.91 3.02 -2.29
N PHE A 34 -6.90 2.61 -3.05
CA PHE A 34 -6.98 2.45 -4.49
C PHE A 34 -6.94 0.96 -4.82
N ILE A 35 -7.82 0.52 -5.71
CA ILE A 35 -7.86 -0.87 -6.20
C ILE A 35 -7.66 -0.84 -7.70
N PHE A 36 -6.79 -1.72 -8.20
CA PHE A 36 -6.55 -1.88 -9.62
C PHE A 36 -6.33 -3.36 -9.98
N PRO A 37 -6.77 -3.82 -11.17
CA PRO A 37 -6.45 -5.16 -11.62
C PRO A 37 -4.94 -5.37 -11.72
N SER A 38 -4.46 -6.50 -11.22
CA SER A 38 -3.10 -6.95 -11.49
C SER A 38 -3.00 -7.45 -12.94
N GLY A 39 -1.80 -7.86 -13.39
CA GLY A 39 -1.66 -8.52 -14.69
C GLY A 39 -2.57 -9.76 -14.82
N ALA A 40 -2.71 -10.55 -13.75
CA ALA A 40 -3.63 -11.69 -13.71
C ALA A 40 -5.09 -11.25 -13.74
N GLY A 41 -5.45 -10.15 -13.05
CA GLY A 41 -6.79 -9.57 -13.13
C GLY A 41 -7.16 -9.06 -14.52
N ALA A 42 -6.20 -8.48 -15.25
CA ALA A 42 -6.40 -8.06 -16.63
C ALA A 42 -6.65 -9.27 -17.55
N LEU A 43 -5.85 -10.34 -17.40
CA LEU A 43 -6.07 -11.58 -18.14
C LEU A 43 -7.43 -12.21 -17.82
N TYR A 44 -7.83 -12.21 -16.55
CA TYR A 44 -9.14 -12.67 -16.10
C TYR A 44 -10.28 -11.87 -16.73
N GLY A 45 -10.15 -10.54 -16.77
CA GLY A 45 -11.09 -9.66 -17.45
C GLY A 45 -11.18 -9.95 -18.96
N ALA A 46 -10.04 -10.15 -19.63
CA ALA A 46 -10.01 -10.53 -21.03
C ALA A 46 -10.70 -11.88 -21.28
N LEU A 47 -10.47 -12.87 -20.41
CA LEU A 47 -11.16 -14.17 -20.46
C LEU A 47 -12.68 -14.01 -20.34
N LEU A 48 -13.18 -13.17 -19.43
CA LEU A 48 -14.60 -12.88 -19.30
C LEU A 48 -15.18 -12.29 -20.60
N VAL A 49 -14.47 -11.37 -21.27
CA VAL A 49 -14.90 -10.81 -22.56
C VAL A 49 -14.96 -11.89 -23.63
N VAL A 50 -13.93 -12.74 -23.72
CA VAL A 50 -13.92 -13.86 -24.68
C VAL A 50 -15.09 -14.81 -24.43
N LEU A 51 -15.32 -15.22 -23.18
CA LEU A 51 -16.43 -16.12 -22.83
C LEU A 51 -17.79 -15.47 -23.13
N TRP A 52 -17.95 -14.17 -22.88
CA TRP A 52 -19.17 -13.44 -23.22
C TRP A 52 -19.44 -13.43 -24.73
N LEU A 53 -18.41 -13.16 -25.52
CA LEU A 53 -18.50 -13.19 -26.99
C LEU A 53 -18.80 -14.60 -27.50
N THR A 54 -18.16 -15.63 -26.95
CA THR A 54 -18.43 -17.02 -27.28
C THR A 54 -19.88 -17.41 -26.92
N ALA A 55 -20.35 -17.07 -25.72
CA ALA A 55 -21.72 -17.36 -25.29
C ALA A 55 -22.75 -16.72 -26.21
N THR A 56 -22.52 -15.45 -26.58
CA THR A 56 -23.41 -14.69 -27.48
C THR A 56 -23.35 -15.22 -28.91
N ASN A 57 -22.16 -15.55 -29.42
CA ASN A 57 -21.98 -16.00 -30.79
C ASN A 57 -22.56 -17.41 -31.04
N PHE A 58 -22.48 -18.29 -30.04
CA PHE A 58 -22.97 -19.68 -30.14
C PHE A 58 -24.31 -19.90 -29.43
N GLU A 59 -24.96 -18.85 -28.93
CA GLU A 59 -26.19 -18.94 -28.12
C GLU A 59 -26.10 -19.99 -27.00
N ASN A 60 -24.91 -20.16 -26.41
CA ASN A 60 -24.62 -21.25 -25.49
C ASN A 60 -24.88 -20.84 -24.04
N ASN A 61 -26.02 -21.30 -23.50
CA ASN A 61 -26.45 -21.04 -22.12
C ASN A 61 -25.46 -21.53 -21.04
N LEU A 62 -24.70 -22.60 -21.29
CA LEU A 62 -23.69 -23.08 -20.33
C LEU A 62 -22.53 -22.09 -20.21
N VAL A 63 -22.10 -21.51 -21.34
CA VAL A 63 -21.03 -20.50 -21.36
C VAL A 63 -21.51 -19.22 -20.69
N PHE A 64 -22.77 -18.82 -20.88
CA PHE A 64 -23.35 -17.72 -20.10
C PHE A 64 -23.30 -17.99 -18.58
N GLY A 65 -23.74 -19.18 -18.15
CA GLY A 65 -23.70 -19.58 -16.74
C GLY A 65 -22.28 -19.50 -16.15
N LEU A 66 -21.29 -20.03 -16.86
CA LEU A 66 -19.89 -19.95 -16.44
C LEU A 66 -19.37 -18.51 -16.38
N THR A 67 -19.71 -17.69 -17.39
CA THR A 67 -19.28 -16.27 -17.45
C THR A 67 -19.82 -15.49 -16.26
N PHE A 68 -21.10 -15.66 -15.94
CA PHE A 68 -21.73 -14.99 -14.79
C PHE A 68 -21.19 -15.50 -13.45
N LEU A 69 -20.92 -16.81 -13.33
CA LEU A 69 -20.30 -17.38 -12.13
C LEU A 69 -18.92 -16.75 -11.88
N LEU A 70 -18.08 -16.72 -12.92
CA LEU A 70 -16.74 -16.13 -12.85
C LEU A 70 -16.81 -14.61 -12.56
N ALA A 71 -17.69 -13.88 -13.24
CA ALA A 71 -17.92 -12.47 -12.95
C ALA A 71 -18.34 -12.24 -11.48
N GLY A 72 -19.21 -13.10 -10.94
CA GLY A 72 -19.59 -13.08 -9.53
C GLY A 72 -18.41 -13.30 -8.58
N LEU A 73 -17.56 -14.30 -8.86
CA LEU A 73 -16.33 -14.51 -8.09
C LEU A 73 -15.40 -13.29 -8.14
N PHE A 74 -15.30 -12.65 -9.29
CA PHE A 74 -14.49 -11.43 -9.45
C PHE A 74 -15.00 -10.29 -8.56
N VAL A 75 -16.32 -10.09 -8.52
CA VAL A 75 -16.95 -9.09 -7.63
C VAL A 75 -16.67 -9.41 -6.16
N ILE A 76 -16.80 -10.68 -5.74
CA ILE A 76 -16.46 -11.12 -4.38
C ILE A 76 -14.99 -10.85 -4.07
N ALA A 77 -14.08 -11.12 -5.02
CA ALA A 77 -12.67 -10.85 -4.88
C ALA A 77 -12.40 -9.35 -4.65
N ILE A 78 -13.10 -8.44 -5.34
CA ILE A 78 -13.00 -6.99 -5.09
C ILE A 78 -13.31 -6.67 -3.62
N PHE A 79 -14.41 -7.18 -3.08
CA PHE A 79 -14.78 -6.92 -1.69
C PHE A 79 -13.78 -7.50 -0.69
N HIS A 80 -13.24 -8.70 -0.94
CA HIS A 80 -12.22 -9.29 -0.08
C HIS A 80 -10.89 -8.52 -0.14
N THR A 81 -10.43 -8.15 -1.34
CA THR A 81 -9.21 -7.37 -1.52
C THR A 81 -9.33 -6.00 -0.86
N TYR A 82 -10.45 -5.30 -1.07
CA TYR A 82 -10.74 -4.03 -0.41
C TYR A 82 -10.77 -4.18 1.12
N GLY A 83 -11.53 -5.17 1.60
CA GLY A 83 -11.69 -5.45 3.02
C GLY A 83 -10.37 -5.75 3.72
N ASN A 84 -9.38 -6.28 3.01
CA ASN A 84 -8.10 -6.68 3.57
C ASN A 84 -7.25 -5.52 4.11
N LEU A 85 -7.31 -4.34 3.48
CA LEU A 85 -6.63 -3.13 3.99
C LEU A 85 -7.58 -2.19 4.75
N HIS A 86 -8.87 -2.25 4.48
CA HIS A 86 -9.84 -1.36 5.09
C HIS A 86 -9.89 -1.48 6.61
N GLY A 87 -9.77 -0.34 7.29
CA GLY A 87 -9.90 -0.20 8.73
C GLY A 87 -8.62 -0.51 9.52
N LEU A 88 -7.51 -0.87 8.86
CA LEU A 88 -6.20 -0.99 9.50
C LEU A 88 -5.73 0.38 10.03
N GLU A 89 -5.15 0.39 11.22
CA GLU A 89 -4.49 1.56 11.78
C GLU A 89 -2.98 1.36 11.77
N ILE A 90 -2.25 2.38 11.31
CA ILE A 90 -0.79 2.42 11.34
C ILE A 90 -0.33 3.49 12.32
N VAL A 91 0.50 3.08 13.26
CA VAL A 91 1.05 3.94 14.32
C VAL A 91 2.58 3.90 14.25
N PRO A 92 3.28 5.02 14.05
CA PRO A 92 4.72 5.10 14.20
C PRO A 92 5.07 4.95 15.69
N LEU A 93 5.88 3.94 16.03
CA LEU A 93 6.32 3.71 17.40
C LEU A 93 7.64 4.40 17.69
N ARG A 94 8.64 4.15 16.84
CA ARG A 94 10.01 4.63 17.02
C ARG A 94 10.67 4.86 15.67
N ALA A 95 11.34 5.99 15.53
CA ALA A 95 12.32 6.20 14.49
C ALA A 95 13.68 5.74 15.02
N GLY A 96 14.38 4.89 14.27
CA GLY A 96 15.72 4.44 14.62
C GLY A 96 16.75 5.56 14.55
N THR A 97 17.98 5.21 14.91
CA THR A 97 19.16 6.03 14.72
C THR A 97 20.15 5.26 13.85
N GLY A 98 20.76 5.92 12.88
CA GLY A 98 21.77 5.29 12.03
C GLY A 98 22.81 6.29 11.53
N PHE A 99 23.77 5.80 10.78
CA PHE A 99 24.83 6.62 10.20
C PHE A 99 24.53 6.97 8.75
N ALA A 100 25.07 8.10 8.28
CA ALA A 100 24.95 8.49 6.88
C ALA A 100 25.51 7.39 5.96
N GLY A 101 24.72 6.98 4.96
CA GLY A 101 25.05 5.89 4.03
C GLY A 101 24.58 4.50 4.47
N GLN A 102 23.86 4.37 5.58
CA GLN A 102 23.23 3.12 6.04
C GLN A 102 21.71 3.22 6.02
N ASP A 103 21.03 2.07 6.05
CA ASP A 103 19.59 2.04 6.25
C ASP A 103 19.24 2.31 7.71
N VAL A 104 18.21 3.13 7.92
CA VAL A 104 17.67 3.41 9.25
C VAL A 104 16.34 2.69 9.41
N ASP A 105 16.24 1.88 10.45
CA ASP A 105 15.02 1.16 10.78
C ASP A 105 13.96 2.07 11.42
N PHE A 106 12.78 2.11 10.83
CA PHE A 106 11.59 2.71 11.40
C PHE A 106 10.67 1.61 11.95
N VAL A 107 10.34 1.69 13.23
CA VAL A 107 9.43 0.75 13.89
C VAL A 107 8.01 1.28 13.81
N LEU A 108 7.14 0.54 13.14
CA LEU A 108 5.72 0.80 13.02
C LEU A 108 4.91 -0.28 13.74
N GLU A 109 3.80 0.10 14.37
CA GLU A 109 2.77 -0.81 14.82
C GLU A 109 1.61 -0.76 13.84
N ILE A 110 1.15 -1.94 13.41
CA ILE A 110 -0.04 -2.09 12.60
C ILE A 110 -1.07 -2.77 13.46
N ARG A 111 -2.26 -2.17 13.54
CA ARG A 111 -3.33 -2.61 14.42
C ARG A 111 -4.52 -3.03 13.58
N ASN A 112 -4.97 -4.25 13.80
CA ASN A 112 -6.20 -4.77 13.24
C ASN A 112 -7.24 -4.90 14.35
N ASP A 113 -7.98 -3.83 14.61
CA ASP A 113 -9.09 -3.86 15.58
C ASP A 113 -10.34 -4.61 15.03
N GLY A 114 -10.25 -5.17 13.82
CA GLY A 114 -11.33 -5.92 13.18
C GLY A 114 -11.39 -7.39 13.60
N ARG A 115 -12.53 -8.02 13.31
CA ARG A 115 -12.79 -9.45 13.59
C ARG A 115 -12.26 -10.40 12.50
N ARG A 116 -11.70 -9.88 11.41
CA ARG A 116 -11.18 -10.68 10.30
C ARG A 116 -9.65 -10.59 10.26
N PRO A 117 -8.94 -11.69 9.99
CA PRO A 117 -7.52 -11.63 9.72
C PRO A 117 -7.25 -10.86 8.42
N ARG A 118 -6.04 -10.29 8.33
CA ARG A 118 -5.54 -9.48 7.22
C ARG A 118 -4.26 -10.12 6.71
N GLU A 119 -4.24 -10.46 5.45
CA GLU A 119 -3.23 -11.35 4.88
C GLU A 119 -2.39 -10.63 3.82
N SER A 120 -1.12 -11.00 3.65
CA SER A 120 -0.26 -10.47 2.59
C SER A 120 -0.26 -8.94 2.55
N ILE A 121 -0.05 -8.31 3.71
CA ILE A 121 0.09 -6.86 3.82
C ILE A 121 1.55 -6.53 3.55
N ARG A 122 1.82 -5.84 2.45
CA ARG A 122 3.14 -5.37 2.05
C ARG A 122 3.32 -3.91 2.41
N LEU A 123 4.45 -3.59 3.02
CA LEU A 123 4.79 -2.29 3.56
C LEU A 123 6.18 -1.90 3.06
N SER A 124 6.31 -0.67 2.56
CA SER A 124 7.60 -0.15 2.11
C SER A 124 7.65 1.37 2.17
N TYR A 125 8.81 1.91 2.50
CA TYR A 125 9.12 3.32 2.29
C TYR A 125 9.65 3.55 0.87
N ALA A 126 9.62 4.81 0.42
CA ALA A 126 10.14 5.18 -0.89
C ALA A 126 11.64 4.86 -0.96
N GLY A 127 12.02 3.91 -1.82
CA GLY A 127 13.41 3.47 -1.99
C GLY A 127 13.92 2.50 -0.92
N GLY A 128 13.07 2.07 0.02
CA GLY A 128 13.40 1.04 1.00
C GLY A 128 12.92 -0.36 0.59
N GLU A 129 13.33 -1.36 1.36
CA GLU A 129 12.87 -2.74 1.15
C GLU A 129 11.37 -2.89 1.46
N THR A 130 10.74 -3.85 0.77
CA THR A 130 9.35 -4.23 1.03
C THR A 130 9.29 -5.36 2.03
N ARG A 131 8.53 -5.18 3.12
CA ARG A 131 8.21 -6.25 4.07
C ARG A 131 6.77 -6.70 3.92
N GLU A 132 6.56 -8.00 3.98
CA GLU A 132 5.26 -8.63 3.98
C GLU A 132 4.93 -9.16 5.36
N ILE A 133 3.70 -8.93 5.83
CA ILE A 133 3.20 -9.40 7.12
C ILE A 133 1.77 -9.91 7.00
N HIS A 134 1.38 -10.69 8.00
CA HIS A 134 0.03 -11.20 8.21
C HIS A 134 -0.41 -10.76 9.61
N LEU A 135 -1.66 -10.35 9.76
CA LEU A 135 -2.26 -9.96 11.03
C LEU A 135 -3.52 -10.77 11.29
N GLY A 136 -3.58 -11.47 12.41
CA GLY A 136 -4.79 -12.06 12.94
C GLY A 136 -5.87 -11.03 13.30
N ALA A 137 -7.06 -11.52 13.61
CA ALA A 137 -8.15 -10.69 14.10
C ALA A 137 -7.83 -10.12 15.49
N GLY A 138 -8.02 -8.82 15.70
CA GLY A 138 -7.68 -8.15 16.97
C GLY A 138 -6.18 -8.01 17.23
N GLU A 139 -5.32 -8.43 16.30
CA GLU A 139 -3.88 -8.47 16.50
C GLU A 139 -3.23 -7.09 16.27
N ARG A 140 -2.14 -6.85 17.01
CA ARG A 140 -1.21 -5.75 16.76
C ARG A 140 0.16 -6.34 16.46
N HIS A 141 0.74 -5.93 15.33
CA HIS A 141 2.03 -6.43 14.89
C HIS A 141 3.01 -5.28 14.71
N ARG A 142 4.25 -5.47 15.19
CA ARG A 142 5.32 -4.48 15.06
C ARG A 142 6.25 -4.86 13.91
N VAL A 143 6.43 -3.95 12.97
CA VAL A 143 7.30 -4.14 11.81
C VAL A 143 8.42 -3.12 11.84
N ARG A 144 9.65 -3.56 11.52
CA ARG A 144 10.78 -2.67 11.28
C ARG A 144 10.90 -2.47 9.79
N LEU A 145 10.88 -1.24 9.30
CA LEU A 145 11.04 -0.93 7.88
C LEU A 145 12.31 -0.12 7.68
N PRO A 146 13.29 -0.63 6.93
CA PRO A 146 14.48 0.13 6.60
C PRO A 146 14.12 1.26 5.64
N ALA A 147 14.69 2.44 5.87
CA ALA A 147 14.68 3.56 4.94
C ALA A 147 16.12 4.06 4.70
N PRO A 148 16.52 4.31 3.45
CA PRO A 148 17.89 4.68 3.13
C PRO A 148 18.23 6.07 3.67
N ALA A 149 19.30 6.17 4.48
CA ALA A 149 19.79 7.45 5.00
C ALA A 149 20.91 8.01 4.12
N GLY A 150 20.59 8.98 3.27
CA GLY A 150 21.56 9.57 2.35
C GLY A 150 22.60 10.49 3.02
N GLN A 151 22.17 11.42 3.87
CA GLN A 151 23.04 12.44 4.48
C GLN A 151 22.78 12.58 5.98
N ARG A 152 23.77 13.12 6.71
CA ARG A 152 23.64 13.50 8.13
C ARG A 152 22.48 14.47 8.32
N GLY A 153 21.73 14.29 9.40
CA GLY A 153 20.66 15.20 9.81
C GLY A 153 19.38 14.46 10.16
N TRP A 154 18.26 15.18 10.14
CA TRP A 154 16.95 14.56 10.31
C TRP A 154 16.54 13.87 9.00
N LEU A 155 16.27 12.57 9.07
CA LEU A 155 15.73 11.76 7.97
C LEU A 155 14.21 11.67 8.10
N ASP A 156 13.51 12.17 7.08
CA ASP A 156 12.09 11.88 6.82
C ASP A 156 12.04 10.69 5.84
N PRO A 157 11.51 9.52 6.23
CA PRO A 157 11.40 8.35 5.36
C PRO A 157 10.37 8.53 4.24
N GLY A 158 9.63 9.64 4.25
CA GLY A 158 8.70 10.02 3.19
C GLY A 158 7.37 9.26 3.28
N ARG A 159 6.88 8.77 2.14
CA ARG A 159 5.58 8.11 2.05
C ARG A 159 5.72 6.62 2.29
N LEU A 160 5.01 6.10 3.28
CA LEU A 160 4.79 4.68 3.48
C LEU A 160 3.75 4.20 2.46
N THR A 161 4.10 3.19 1.69
CA THR A 161 3.19 2.49 0.80
C THR A 161 2.75 1.19 1.46
N ILE A 162 1.43 0.99 1.49
CA ILE A 162 0.82 -0.22 2.04
C ILE A 162 0.02 -0.85 0.92
N ALA A 163 0.28 -2.10 0.61
CA ALA A 163 -0.37 -2.80 -0.49
C ALA A 163 -0.72 -4.23 -0.13
N SER A 164 -1.74 -4.77 -0.77
CA SER A 164 -2.05 -6.19 -0.71
C SER A 164 -2.61 -6.68 -2.03
N VAL A 165 -2.39 -7.96 -2.31
CA VAL A 165 -2.96 -8.67 -3.46
C VAL A 165 -3.85 -9.85 -3.04
N TYR A 166 -4.10 -10.00 -1.74
CA TYR A 166 -4.99 -11.01 -1.20
C TYR A 166 -6.44 -10.80 -1.71
N PRO A 167 -7.24 -11.86 -1.94
CA PRO A 167 -6.92 -13.28 -1.72
C PRO A 167 -6.26 -14.00 -2.89
N VAL A 168 -6.71 -13.73 -4.11
CA VAL A 168 -6.37 -14.54 -5.31
C VAL A 168 -5.34 -13.88 -6.22
N GLY A 169 -4.86 -12.68 -5.89
CA GLY A 169 -3.86 -11.99 -6.71
C GLY A 169 -4.42 -11.28 -7.95
N LEU A 170 -5.72 -11.33 -8.20
CA LEU A 170 -6.38 -10.67 -9.36
C LEU A 170 -6.39 -9.15 -9.22
N LEU A 171 -6.43 -8.64 -7.99
CA LEU A 171 -6.58 -7.23 -7.69
C LEU A 171 -5.48 -6.83 -6.73
N ARG A 172 -4.95 -5.63 -6.93
CA ARG A 172 -4.03 -4.99 -6.00
C ARG A 172 -4.76 -3.83 -5.34
N VAL A 173 -4.84 -3.86 -4.02
CA VAL A 173 -5.22 -2.69 -3.23
C VAL A 173 -3.97 -2.01 -2.68
N TRP A 174 -3.91 -0.69 -2.67
CA TRP A 174 -2.85 0.04 -1.99
C TRP A 174 -3.30 1.38 -1.43
N SER A 175 -2.51 1.88 -0.49
CA SER A 175 -2.64 3.20 0.10
C SER A 175 -1.27 3.82 0.31
N HIS A 176 -1.20 5.15 0.25
CA HIS A 176 -0.02 5.92 0.61
C HIS A 176 -0.32 6.74 1.86
N VAL A 177 0.53 6.60 2.87
CA VAL A 177 0.43 7.28 4.16
C VAL A 177 1.72 8.05 4.41
N ARG A 178 1.62 9.24 4.99
CA ARG A 178 2.78 9.99 5.49
C ARG A 178 2.66 10.07 7.01
N LEU A 179 3.60 9.46 7.73
CA LEU A 179 3.64 9.40 9.18
C LEU A 179 4.64 10.44 9.71
N ASP A 180 4.39 10.98 10.91
CA ASP A 180 5.38 11.85 11.58
C ASP A 180 6.48 11.03 12.26
N SER A 181 7.35 10.42 11.47
CA SER A 181 8.48 9.67 12.01
C SER A 181 9.77 10.24 11.46
N ARG A 182 10.52 10.96 12.28
CA ARG A 182 11.84 11.51 11.91
C ARG A 182 12.94 10.77 12.67
N ALA A 183 13.90 10.25 11.94
CA ALA A 183 15.10 9.64 12.51
C ALA A 183 16.26 10.62 12.53
N LEU A 184 17.15 10.51 13.52
CA LEU A 184 18.39 11.28 13.53
C LEU A 184 19.52 10.43 12.93
N VAL A 185 20.16 10.97 11.90
CA VAL A 185 21.28 10.34 11.19
C VAL A 185 22.59 11.02 11.60
N TYR A 186 23.49 10.24 12.18
CA TYR A 186 24.79 10.71 12.64
C TYR A 186 25.84 10.74 11.51
N PRO A 187 26.83 11.64 11.59
CA PRO A 187 28.02 11.57 10.73
C PRO A 187 28.82 10.31 11.05
N ARG A 188 29.51 9.79 10.04
CA ARG A 188 30.51 8.74 10.18
C ARG A 188 31.83 9.31 10.69
#